data_AF-A0A6N1CLS2-F1
#
_entry.id   AF-A0A6N1CLS2-F1
#
_cell.length_a   1.000
_cell.length_b   1.000
_cell.length_c   1.000
_cell.angle_alpha   90.00
_cell.angle_beta   90.00
_cell.angle_gamma   90.00
#
_symmetry.space_group_name_H-M   'P 1'
#
loop_
_entity.id
_entity.type
_entity.pdbx_description
1 polymer ?
#
loop_
_entity_poly.entity_id
_entity_poly.type
_entity_poly.pdbx_seq_one_letter_code
_entity_poly.pdbx_strand_id
1 'polypeptide(L)'
;MDYLIRNAMAADAPAISQTIINALRQSNVQDYSSEIIDQVAQNFSPMAILQLLAQRQMLVAIVDNHIVATASLDQDVVRSVFVDPSHQGKGLGKHLMKRIQSIATNAGLNLLRVPSSITAEGFYASLGFKKVRDEFHKSERTIIMTKTLGL
;
A
#
# COMPACT_ATOMS: atom_id res chain seq x y z
N MET A 1 10.91 -10.96 -15.09
CA MET A 1 9.66 -10.19 -15.23
C MET A 1 10.07 -8.75 -15.21
N ASP A 2 9.94 -8.08 -16.34
CA ASP A 2 10.32 -6.68 -16.44
C ASP A 2 9.20 -5.84 -15.85
N TYR A 3 9.57 -4.94 -14.94
CA TYR A 3 8.63 -4.02 -14.33
C TYR A 3 9.31 -2.67 -14.12
N LEU A 4 8.51 -1.60 -14.16
CA LEU A 4 8.96 -0.24 -13.88
C LEU A 4 8.29 0.26 -12.60
N ILE A 5 9.08 0.81 -11.66
CA ILE A 5 8.53 1.56 -10.52
C ILE A 5 8.80 3.04 -10.73
N ARG A 6 7.76 3.86 -10.64
CA ARG A 6 7.85 5.33 -10.73
C ARG A 6 6.85 6.02 -9.82
N ASN A 7 7.02 7.33 -9.64
CA ASN A 7 5.99 8.16 -9.03
C ASN A 7 4.71 8.09 -9.87
N ALA A 8 3.57 8.03 -9.19
CA ALA A 8 2.26 8.13 -9.78
C ALA A 8 2.00 9.56 -10.27
N MET A 9 1.20 9.69 -11.31
CA MET A 9 0.75 10.94 -11.90
C MET A 9 -0.78 10.99 -11.88
N ALA A 10 -1.37 12.18 -12.04
CA ALA A 10 -2.83 12.33 -12.05
C ALA A 10 -3.52 11.42 -13.08
N ALA A 11 -2.90 11.21 -14.25
CA ALA A 11 -3.41 10.32 -15.29
C ALA A 11 -3.48 8.84 -14.87
N ASP A 12 -2.72 8.43 -13.85
CA ASP A 12 -2.72 7.05 -13.34
C ASP A 12 -3.92 6.75 -12.42
N ALA A 13 -4.64 7.78 -11.96
CA ALA A 13 -5.67 7.64 -10.94
C ALA A 13 -6.74 6.58 -11.26
N PRO A 14 -7.27 6.46 -12.50
CA PRO A 14 -8.21 5.39 -12.84
C PRO A 14 -7.59 3.99 -12.70
N ALA A 15 -6.35 3.80 -13.18
CA ALA A 15 -5.68 2.51 -13.14
C ALA A 15 -5.34 2.10 -11.69
N ILE A 16 -4.84 3.04 -10.88
CA ILE A 16 -4.58 2.82 -9.45
C ILE A 16 -5.86 2.42 -8.72
N SER A 17 -6.95 3.16 -8.95
CA SER A 17 -8.28 2.86 -8.38
C SER A 17 -8.68 1.41 -8.69
N GLN A 18 -8.59 1.02 -9.96
CA GLN A 18 -8.94 -0.33 -10.39
C GLN A 18 -8.06 -1.39 -9.71
N THR A 19 -6.74 -1.20 -9.64
CA THR A 19 -5.83 -2.14 -8.97
C THR A 19 -6.18 -2.32 -7.49
N ILE A 20 -6.45 -1.22 -6.77
CA ILE A 20 -6.80 -1.27 -5.34
C ILE A 20 -8.14 -2.00 -5.15
N ILE A 21 -9.17 -1.63 -5.92
CA ILE A 21 -10.51 -2.24 -5.80
C ILE A 21 -10.45 -3.74 -6.14
N ASN A 22 -9.68 -4.13 -7.15
CA ASN A 22 -9.46 -5.54 -7.49
C ASN A 22 -8.80 -6.31 -6.35
N ALA A 23 -7.74 -5.75 -5.76
CA ALA A 23 -7.05 -6.37 -4.63
C ALA A 23 -7.97 -6.50 -3.41
N LEU A 24 -8.74 -5.45 -3.08
CA LEU A 24 -9.69 -5.47 -1.98
C LEU A 24 -10.73 -6.58 -2.14
N ARG A 25 -11.31 -6.70 -3.34
CA ARG A 25 -12.39 -7.66 -3.64
C ARG A 25 -11.95 -9.10 -3.81
N GLN A 26 -10.66 -9.38 -3.98
CA GLN A 26 -10.17 -10.74 -4.23
C GLN A 26 -9.25 -11.25 -3.12
N SER A 27 -8.40 -10.38 -2.57
CA SER A 27 -7.40 -10.75 -1.57
C SER A 27 -7.85 -10.42 -0.15
N ASN A 28 -8.53 -9.29 0.05
CA ASN A 28 -8.89 -8.82 1.39
C ASN A 28 -10.29 -9.28 1.87
N VAL A 29 -11.04 -10.03 1.04
CA VAL A 29 -12.31 -10.67 1.44
C VAL A 29 -12.18 -11.66 2.60
N GLN A 30 -10.96 -12.10 2.90
CA GLN A 30 -10.69 -12.95 4.07
C GLN A 30 -10.63 -12.14 5.37
N ASP A 31 -10.35 -10.84 5.29
CA ASP A 31 -10.19 -9.95 6.45
C ASP A 31 -11.43 -9.07 6.71
N TYR A 32 -12.24 -8.82 5.67
CA TYR A 32 -13.34 -7.86 5.70
C TYR A 32 -14.62 -8.44 5.12
N SER A 33 -15.76 -8.04 5.68
CA SER A 33 -17.05 -8.30 5.03
C SER A 33 -17.17 -7.54 3.71
N SER A 34 -18.04 -8.01 2.82
CA SER A 34 -18.34 -7.32 1.55
C SER A 34 -18.77 -5.87 1.77
N GLU A 35 -19.55 -5.60 2.82
CA GLU A 35 -20.00 -4.26 3.21
C GLU A 35 -18.82 -3.33 3.56
N ILE A 36 -17.84 -3.84 4.32
CA ILE A 36 -16.64 -3.09 4.65
C ILE A 36 -15.80 -2.86 3.38
N ILE A 37 -15.67 -3.87 2.52
CA ILE A 37 -14.95 -3.73 1.24
C ILE A 37 -15.57 -2.66 0.36
N ASP A 38 -16.89 -2.62 0.23
CA ASP A 38 -17.57 -1.61 -0.58
C ASP A 38 -17.42 -0.21 0.03
N GLN A 39 -17.44 -0.08 1.36
CA GLN A 39 -17.14 1.19 2.04
C GLN A 39 -15.70 1.64 1.81
N VAL A 40 -14.73 0.74 1.94
CA VAL A 40 -13.31 1.05 1.72
C VAL A 40 -13.04 1.37 0.25
N ALA A 41 -13.67 0.66 -0.69
CA ALA A 41 -13.53 0.89 -2.12
C ALA A 41 -13.99 2.30 -2.54
N GLN A 42 -15.01 2.87 -1.88
CA GLN A 42 -15.46 4.25 -2.14
C GLN A 42 -14.35 5.28 -1.85
N ASN A 43 -13.50 5.02 -0.85
CA ASN A 43 -12.34 5.88 -0.51
C ASN A 43 -11.20 5.79 -1.53
N PHE A 44 -11.32 4.92 -2.54
CA PHE A 44 -10.34 4.71 -3.60
C PHE A 44 -10.94 4.90 -5.01
N SER A 45 -12.05 5.64 -5.14
CA SER A 45 -12.51 6.11 -6.45
C SER A 45 -11.42 6.94 -7.17
N PRO A 46 -11.44 7.06 -8.51
CA PRO A 46 -10.43 7.84 -9.23
C PRO A 46 -10.29 9.29 -8.71
N MET A 47 -11.41 9.91 -8.33
CA MET A 47 -11.41 11.24 -7.71
C MET A 47 -10.74 11.25 -6.34
N ALA A 48 -11.00 10.23 -5.51
CA ALA A 48 -10.32 10.09 -4.22
C ALA A 48 -8.81 9.85 -4.41
N ILE A 49 -8.40 9.04 -5.41
CA ILE A 49 -6.98 8.85 -5.73
C ILE A 49 -6.31 10.17 -6.09
N LEU A 50 -6.96 11.05 -6.86
CA LEU A 50 -6.42 12.39 -7.17
C LEU A 50 -6.20 13.22 -5.89
N GLN A 51 -7.14 13.17 -4.95
CA GLN A 51 -6.99 13.85 -3.65
C GLN A 51 -5.84 13.26 -2.84
N LEU A 52 -5.67 11.93 -2.85
CA LEU A 52 -4.57 11.25 -2.17
C LEU A 52 -3.21 11.60 -2.80
N LEU A 53 -3.13 11.70 -4.12
CA LEU A 53 -1.91 12.11 -4.84
C LEU A 53 -1.45 13.51 -4.48
N ALA A 54 -2.37 14.41 -4.12
CA ALA A 54 -2.03 15.76 -3.66
C ALA A 54 -1.45 15.79 -2.24
N GLN A 55 -1.66 14.72 -1.45
CA GLN A 55 -1.28 14.67 -0.03
C GLN A 55 -0.13 13.70 0.25
N ARG A 56 0.05 12.69 -0.61
CA ARG A 56 0.95 11.56 -0.37
C ARG A 56 1.89 11.36 -1.53
N GLN A 57 3.11 10.93 -1.22
CA GLN A 57 4.02 10.46 -2.26
C GLN A 57 3.64 9.03 -2.64
N MET A 58 3.01 8.86 -3.80
CA MET A 58 2.54 7.56 -4.29
C MET A 58 3.43 7.04 -5.42
N LEU A 59 3.73 5.75 -5.36
CA LEU A 59 4.46 4.99 -6.36
C LEU A 59 3.54 3.98 -7.01
N VAL A 60 3.79 3.69 -8.29
CA VAL A 60 3.16 2.60 -9.03
C VAL A 60 4.21 1.64 -9.56
N ALA A 61 3.86 0.35 -9.63
CA ALA A 61 4.60 -0.64 -10.40
C ALA A 61 3.84 -0.98 -11.68
N ILE A 62 4.55 -0.98 -12.80
CA ILE A 62 4.00 -1.17 -14.15
C ILE A 62 4.60 -2.43 -14.76
N VAL A 63 3.74 -3.27 -15.32
CA VAL A 63 4.08 -4.50 -16.05
C VAL A 63 3.28 -4.49 -17.34
N ASP A 64 3.92 -4.74 -18.48
CA ASP A 64 3.26 -4.75 -19.81
C ASP A 64 2.38 -3.51 -20.04
N ASN A 65 2.88 -2.34 -19.64
CA ASN A 65 2.21 -1.04 -19.72
C ASN A 65 0.94 -0.89 -18.84
N HIS A 66 0.68 -1.81 -17.93
CA HIS A 66 -0.42 -1.76 -16.96
C HIS A 66 0.10 -1.49 -15.55
N ILE A 67 -0.57 -0.60 -14.82
CA ILE A 67 -0.33 -0.44 -13.38
C ILE A 67 -0.91 -1.67 -12.67
N VAL A 68 -0.04 -2.39 -11.96
CA VAL A 68 -0.37 -3.65 -11.29
C VAL A 68 -0.10 -3.61 -9.79
N ALA A 69 0.50 -2.53 -9.28
CA ALA A 69 0.67 -2.34 -7.85
C ALA A 69 0.86 -0.85 -7.51
N THR A 70 0.55 -0.51 -6.26
CA THR A 70 0.76 0.83 -5.69
C THR A 70 1.23 0.74 -4.25
N ALA A 71 1.96 1.78 -3.81
CA ALA A 71 2.30 2.04 -2.42
C ALA A 71 2.47 3.55 -2.25
N SER A 72 2.07 4.10 -1.11
CA SER A 72 2.22 5.52 -0.82
C SER A 72 2.85 5.79 0.53
N LEU A 73 3.48 6.95 0.65
CA LEU A 73 4.05 7.48 1.89
C LEU A 73 3.34 8.79 2.23
N ASP A 74 2.81 8.84 3.44
CA ASP A 74 2.18 10.01 4.06
C ASP A 74 3.01 10.38 5.29
N GLN A 75 3.90 11.37 5.14
CA GLN A 75 4.97 11.66 6.10
C GLN A 75 5.83 10.42 6.37
N ASP A 76 5.70 9.79 7.53
CA ASP A 76 6.39 8.55 7.89
C ASP A 76 5.45 7.33 7.95
N VAL A 77 4.20 7.48 7.54
CA VAL A 77 3.20 6.42 7.52
C VAL A 77 3.06 5.87 6.10
N VAL A 78 3.39 4.60 5.93
CA VAL A 78 3.15 3.86 4.69
C VAL A 78 1.66 3.56 4.58
N ARG A 79 1.07 3.87 3.42
CA ARG A 79 -0.37 3.68 3.14
C ARG A 79 -0.58 3.11 1.74
N SER A 80 -1.77 2.56 1.51
CA SER A 80 -2.24 2.12 0.20
C SER A 80 -1.26 1.16 -0.51
N VAL A 81 -0.79 0.14 0.20
CA VAL A 81 0.08 -0.91 -0.38
C VAL A 81 -0.81 -2.01 -0.94
N PHE A 82 -0.96 -2.06 -2.26
CA PHE A 82 -1.79 -3.04 -2.96
C PHE A 82 -1.06 -3.58 -4.17
N VAL A 83 -1.22 -4.89 -4.42
CA VAL A 83 -0.73 -5.57 -5.62
C VAL A 83 -1.91 -6.29 -6.23
N ASP A 84 -2.09 -6.16 -7.55
CA ASP A 84 -3.09 -6.89 -8.30
C ASP A 84 -2.97 -8.39 -8.01
N PRO A 85 -4.09 -9.10 -7.74
CA PRO A 85 -4.07 -10.52 -7.36
C PRO A 85 -3.26 -11.41 -8.30
N SER A 86 -3.33 -11.18 -9.62
CA SER A 86 -2.59 -11.96 -10.62
C SER A 86 -1.07 -11.70 -10.62
N HIS A 87 -0.63 -10.68 -9.88
CA HIS A 87 0.74 -10.23 -9.74
C HIS A 87 1.30 -10.39 -8.32
N GLN A 88 0.50 -10.90 -7.38
CA GLN A 88 0.94 -11.21 -6.02
C GLN A 88 1.95 -12.37 -5.99
N GLY A 89 2.74 -12.46 -4.92
CA GLY A 89 3.80 -13.46 -4.78
C GLY A 89 5.04 -13.23 -5.67
N LYS A 90 4.99 -12.27 -6.61
CA LYS A 90 6.09 -11.97 -7.55
C LYS A 90 7.07 -10.89 -7.03
N GLY A 91 6.95 -10.50 -5.76
CA GLY A 91 7.86 -9.57 -5.10
C GLY A 91 7.62 -8.07 -5.37
N LEU A 92 6.61 -7.67 -6.16
CA LEU A 92 6.34 -6.26 -6.47
C LEU A 92 6.12 -5.39 -5.22
N GLY A 93 5.34 -5.88 -4.25
CA GLY A 93 5.14 -5.19 -2.97
C GLY A 93 6.45 -4.94 -2.23
N LYS A 94 7.37 -5.92 -2.22
CA LYS A 94 8.70 -5.76 -1.61
C LYS A 94 9.54 -4.69 -2.32
N HIS A 95 9.48 -4.61 -3.65
CA HIS A 95 10.21 -3.60 -4.42
C HIS A 95 9.64 -2.19 -4.21
N LEU A 96 8.31 -2.05 -4.17
CA LEU A 96 7.66 -0.79 -3.80
C LEU A 96 8.09 -0.34 -2.40
N MET A 97 8.06 -1.24 -1.41
CA MET A 97 8.46 -0.93 -0.03
C MET A 97 9.94 -0.55 0.10
N LYS A 98 10.84 -1.17 -0.69
CA LYS A 98 12.24 -0.74 -0.76
C LYS A 98 12.36 0.70 -1.27
N ARG A 99 11.58 1.08 -2.29
CA ARG A 99 11.59 2.43 -2.83
C ARG A 99 11.03 3.45 -1.83
N ILE A 100 9.96 3.11 -1.12
CA ILE A 100 9.40 3.93 -0.03
C ILE A 100 10.44 4.13 1.09
N GLN A 101 11.15 3.07 1.50
CA GLN A 101 12.22 3.19 2.50
C GLN A 101 13.34 4.13 2.03
N SER A 102 13.78 4.00 0.77
CA SER A 102 14.79 4.91 0.21
C SER A 102 14.31 6.36 0.17
N ILE A 103 13.05 6.62 -0.19
CA ILE A 103 12.46 7.95 -0.16
C ILE A 103 12.48 8.51 1.27
N ALA A 104 12.04 7.71 2.25
CA ALA A 104 11.98 8.11 3.64
C ALA A 104 13.37 8.41 4.23
N THR A 105 14.36 7.55 4.00
CA THR A 105 15.75 7.77 4.41
C THR A 105 16.32 9.05 3.78
N ASN A 106 16.09 9.26 2.48
CA ASN A 106 16.55 10.47 1.79
C ASN A 106 15.87 11.75 2.30
N ALA A 107 14.67 11.64 2.87
CA ALA A 107 13.96 12.72 3.54
C ALA A 107 14.38 12.91 5.02
N GLY A 108 15.39 12.16 5.50
CA GLY A 108 15.88 12.25 6.88
C GLY A 108 14.99 11.54 7.91
N LEU A 109 14.08 10.66 7.46
CA LEU A 109 13.23 9.89 8.37
C LEU A 109 14.00 8.69 8.92
N ASN A 110 13.89 8.47 10.23
CA ASN A 110 14.54 7.36 10.93
C ASN A 110 13.57 6.22 11.27
N LEU A 111 12.29 6.38 10.96
CA LEU A 111 11.24 5.45 11.31
C LEU A 111 10.17 5.44 10.21
N LEU A 112 9.64 4.27 9.89
CA LEU A 112 8.38 4.11 9.17
C LEU A 112 7.35 3.44 10.06
N ARG A 113 6.09 3.87 9.91
CA ARG A 113 4.89 3.24 10.46
C ARG A 113 4.07 2.62 9.34
N VAL A 114 3.39 1.52 9.62
CA VAL A 114 2.38 0.97 8.72
C VAL A 114 1.19 0.41 9.52
N PRO A 115 -0.04 0.81 9.18
CA PRO A 115 -1.23 0.09 9.59
C PRO A 115 -1.39 -1.15 8.71
N SER A 116 -1.13 -2.33 9.27
CA SER A 116 -1.23 -3.61 8.59
C SER A 116 -2.60 -4.24 8.81
N SER A 117 -3.17 -4.87 7.79
CA SER A 117 -4.22 -5.89 7.99
C SER A 117 -3.62 -7.11 8.70
N ILE A 118 -4.49 -8.00 9.19
CA ILE A 118 -4.06 -9.26 9.84
C ILE A 118 -3.27 -10.11 8.85
N THR A 119 -3.78 -10.31 7.62
CA THR A 119 -3.10 -11.08 6.58
C THR A 119 -1.77 -10.48 6.09
N ALA A 120 -1.61 -9.16 6.16
CA ALA A 120 -0.40 -8.48 5.72
C ALA A 120 0.72 -8.43 6.79
N GLU A 121 0.45 -8.86 8.03
CA GLU A 121 1.44 -8.81 9.11
C GLU A 121 2.71 -9.58 8.75
N GLY A 122 2.56 -10.79 8.23
CA GLY A 122 3.69 -11.62 7.79
C GLY A 122 4.50 -10.99 6.65
N PHE A 123 3.82 -10.28 5.73
CA PHE A 123 4.50 -9.53 4.68
C PHE A 123 5.38 -8.43 5.26
N TYR A 124 4.85 -7.57 6.14
CA TYR A 124 5.64 -6.49 6.74
C TYR A 124 6.73 -7.01 7.69
N ALA A 125 6.45 -8.07 8.46
CA ALA A 125 7.44 -8.73 9.30
C ALA A 125 8.64 -9.23 8.47
N SER A 126 8.39 -9.81 7.29
CA SER A 126 9.46 -10.23 6.35
C SER A 126 10.33 -9.07 5.83
N LEU A 127 9.83 -7.84 5.91
CA LEU A 127 10.55 -6.62 5.54
C LEU A 127 11.26 -5.96 6.73
N GLY A 128 11.20 -6.57 7.91
CA GLY A 128 11.82 -6.08 9.14
C GLY A 128 10.97 -5.08 9.93
N PHE A 129 9.67 -4.94 9.60
CA PHE A 129 8.75 -4.24 10.48
C PHE A 129 8.43 -5.10 11.71
N LYS A 130 8.24 -4.45 12.85
CA LYS A 130 7.88 -5.08 14.12
C LYS A 130 6.53 -4.55 14.58
N LYS A 131 5.66 -5.45 15.05
CA LYS A 131 4.41 -5.06 15.67
C LYS A 131 4.67 -4.20 16.91
N VAL A 132 3.92 -3.11 17.03
CA VAL A 132 3.94 -2.20 18.19
C VAL A 132 2.67 -2.37 19.01
N ARG A 133 1.50 -2.33 18.36
CA ARG A 133 0.19 -2.43 19.02
C ARG A 133 -0.91 -2.81 18.03
N ASP A 134 -2.03 -3.26 18.58
CA ASP A 134 -3.28 -3.39 17.82
C ASP A 134 -4.08 -2.08 17.93
N GLU A 135 -4.76 -1.71 16.85
CA GLU A 135 -5.80 -0.68 16.81
C GLU A 135 -7.12 -1.29 16.40
N PHE A 136 -8.19 -0.87 17.07
CA PHE A 136 -9.54 -1.31 16.78
C PHE A 136 -10.35 -0.11 16.31
N HIS A 137 -10.82 -0.15 15.07
CA HIS A 137 -11.77 0.81 14.56
C HIS A 137 -13.09 0.07 14.28
N LYS A 138 -14.06 0.21 15.17
CA LYS A 138 -15.28 -0.62 15.20
C LYS A 138 -14.92 -2.12 15.27
N SER A 139 -15.32 -2.92 14.27
CA SER A 139 -15.04 -4.35 14.15
C SER A 139 -13.72 -4.67 13.43
N GLU A 140 -13.02 -3.66 12.89
CA GLU A 140 -11.77 -3.85 12.18
C GLU A 140 -10.58 -3.77 13.15
N ARG A 141 -9.76 -4.82 13.14
CA ARG A 141 -8.46 -4.85 13.82
C ARG A 141 -7.35 -4.56 12.83
N THR A 142 -6.62 -3.49 13.09
CA THR A 142 -5.39 -3.12 12.38
C THR A 142 -4.18 -3.34 13.28
N ILE A 143 -3.09 -3.86 12.74
CA ILE A 143 -1.84 -4.08 13.46
C ILE A 143 -0.88 -2.95 13.10
N ILE A 144 -0.59 -2.07 14.06
CA ILE A 144 0.39 -1.00 13.87
C ILE A 144 1.79 -1.59 13.99
N MET A 145 2.55 -1.51 12.90
CA MET A 145 3.92 -2.00 12.84
C MET A 145 4.88 -0.85 12.50
N THR A 146 6.12 -0.95 12.98
CA THR A 146 7.16 0.04 12.73
C THR A 146 8.45 -0.59 12.24
N LYS A 147 9.23 0.18 11.49
CA LYS A 147 10.59 -0.18 11.10
C LYS A 147 11.51 1.03 11.28
N THR A 148 12.54 0.88 12.11
CA THR A 148 13.63 1.86 12.17
C THR A 148 14.43 1.79 10.87
N LEU A 149 14.68 2.94 10.27
CA LEU A 149 15.54 3.08 9.11
C LEU A 149 16.96 3.30 9.61
N GLY A 150 17.92 2.50 9.12
CA GLY A 150 19.33 2.75 9.38
C GLY A 150 19.74 4.02 8.65
N LEU A 151 20.39 4.93 9.37
CA LEU A 151 21.10 6.07 8.79
C LEU A 151 22.40 5.61 8.15
#